data_AF-A0A5C6YCN1-F1
#
_entry.id   AF-A0A5C6YCN1-F1
#
_cell.length_a   1.000
_cell.length_b   1.000
_cell.length_c   1.000
_cell.angle_alpha   90.00
_cell.angle_beta   90.00
_cell.angle_gamma   90.00
#
_symmetry.space_group_name_H-M   'P 1'
#
loop_
_entity.id
_entity.type
_entity.pdbx_description
1 polymer ?
#
loop_
_entity_poly.entity_id
_entity_poly.type
_entity_poly.pdbx_seq_one_letter_code
_entity_poly.pdbx_strand_id
1 'polypeptide(L)'
;MFKKFMISCDEATLICDKSQYKEATLAEKLKLNGHFFQCKICRLYSNQNNRMTFLFQIKAINCKQHKNCLSQAEKEKLAIELKKVKV
;
A
#
# COMPACT_ATOMS: atom_id res chain seq x y z
N MET A 1 6.68 -16.83 27.74
CA MET A 1 5.50 -16.41 26.96
C MET A 1 5.77 -15.27 25.95
N PHE A 2 7.02 -14.97 25.58
CA PHE A 2 7.37 -13.87 24.65
C PHE A 2 7.36 -14.24 23.15
N LYS A 3 7.38 -15.53 22.80
CA LYS A 3 7.39 -15.98 21.40
C LYS A 3 6.17 -15.56 20.57
N LYS A 4 5.03 -15.25 21.21
CA LYS A 4 3.79 -14.91 20.49
C LYS A 4 3.77 -13.46 19.94
N PHE A 5 4.69 -12.62 20.41
CA PHE A 5 4.81 -11.21 20.02
C PHE A 5 6.01 -10.92 19.12
N MET A 6 6.88 -11.92 18.90
CA MET A 6 8.03 -11.77 18.01
C MET A 6 7.68 -12.28 16.63
N ILE A 7 7.61 -11.34 15.68
CA ILE A 7 7.42 -11.61 14.25
C ILE A 7 8.77 -11.53 13.53
N SER A 8 8.91 -12.26 12.43
CA SER A 8 10.09 -12.17 11.56
C SER A 8 10.16 -10.81 10.83
N CYS A 9 11.29 -10.51 10.18
CA CYS A 9 11.39 -9.31 9.35
C CYS A 9 10.42 -9.38 8.16
N ASP A 10 10.26 -10.55 7.53
CA ASP A 10 9.34 -10.75 6.40
C ASP A 10 7.87 -10.53 6.81
N GLU A 11 7.49 -11.02 7.98
CA GLU A 11 6.17 -10.75 8.57
C GLU A 11 6.01 -9.26 8.91
N ALA A 12 7.06 -8.62 9.43
CA ALA A 12 7.04 -7.19 9.74
C ALA A 12 6.89 -6.33 8.47
N THR A 13 7.57 -6.67 7.38
CA THR A 13 7.42 -5.97 6.09
C THR A 13 6.04 -6.19 5.49
N LEU A 14 5.49 -7.41 5.56
CA LEU A 14 4.12 -7.69 5.12
C LEU A 14 3.08 -6.87 5.90
N ILE A 15 3.25 -6.75 7.22
CA ILE A 15 2.35 -5.93 8.06
C ILE A 15 2.53 -4.43 7.76
N CYS A 16 3.75 -3.96 7.46
CA CYS A 16 3.99 -2.59 7.00
C CYS A 16 3.20 -2.29 5.71
N ASP A 17 3.25 -3.20 4.73
CA ASP A 17 2.55 -3.04 3.45
C ASP A 17 1.03 -3.06 3.67
N LYS A 18 0.50 -4.02 4.44
CA LYS A 18 -0.91 -4.00 4.87
C LYS A 18 -1.30 -2.70 5.56
N SER A 19 -0.42 -2.14 6.39
CA SER A 19 -0.69 -0.88 7.10
C SER A 19 -0.81 0.30 6.13
N GLN A 20 0.00 0.33 5.07
CA GLN A 20 -0.05 1.35 4.01
C GLN A 20 -1.42 1.38 3.30
N TYR A 21 -2.01 0.22 3.08
CA TYR A 21 -3.32 0.08 2.42
C TYR A 21 -4.51 0.05 3.39
N LYS A 22 -4.28 0.30 4.68
CA LYS A 22 -5.29 0.22 5.75
C LYS A 22 -5.92 -1.17 5.94
N GLU A 23 -5.18 -2.21 5.58
CA GLU A 23 -5.57 -3.63 5.69
C GLU A 23 -5.04 -4.31 6.96
N ALA A 24 -4.09 -3.67 7.65
CA ALA A 24 -3.53 -4.21 8.89
C ALA A 24 -4.49 -4.04 10.07
N THR A 25 -4.74 -5.15 10.77
CA THR A 25 -5.49 -5.22 12.02
C THR A 25 -4.75 -4.51 13.17
N LEU A 26 -5.48 -4.16 14.24
CA LEU A 26 -4.88 -3.58 15.44
C LEU A 26 -3.83 -4.51 16.08
N ALA A 27 -4.10 -5.82 16.10
CA ALA A 27 -3.18 -6.81 16.66
C ALA A 27 -1.87 -6.92 15.86
N GLU A 28 -1.94 -6.86 14.53
CA GLU A 28 -0.76 -6.83 13.66
C GLU A 28 0.08 -5.57 13.91
N LYS A 29 -0.55 -4.40 14.04
CA LYS A 29 0.14 -3.13 14.35
C LYS A 29 0.84 -3.17 15.71
N LEU A 30 0.22 -3.76 16.73
CA LEU A 30 0.84 -3.94 18.04
C LEU A 30 2.08 -4.85 17.97
N LYS A 31 2.01 -5.97 17.23
CA LYS A 31 3.17 -6.85 17.00
C LYS A 31 4.29 -6.13 16.24
N LEU A 32 3.94 -5.36 15.22
CA LEU A 32 4.89 -4.59 14.41
C LEU A 32 5.63 -3.53 15.26
N ASN A 33 4.90 -2.79 16.10
CA ASN A 33 5.51 -1.85 17.04
C ASN A 33 6.47 -2.55 18.01
N GLY A 34 6.10 -3.75 18.49
CA GLY A 34 6.99 -4.61 19.27
C GLY A 34 8.29 -4.96 18.52
N HIS A 35 8.18 -5.34 17.25
CA HIS A 35 9.33 -5.69 16.41
C HIS A 35 10.30 -4.51 16.20
N PHE A 36 9.82 -3.27 16.16
CA PHE A 36 10.68 -2.08 16.00
C PHE A 36 11.63 -1.82 17.18
N PHE A 37 11.34 -2.36 18.37
CA PHE A 37 12.28 -2.26 19.50
C PHE A 37 13.53 -3.12 19.30
N GLN A 38 13.41 -4.23 18.57
CA GLN A 38 14.51 -5.17 18.34
C GLN A 38 15.16 -5.04 16.95
N CYS A 39 14.44 -4.52 15.95
CA CYS A 39 14.94 -4.38 14.59
C CYS A 39 14.88 -2.93 14.10
N LYS A 40 16.04 -2.25 14.12
CA LYS A 40 16.17 -0.88 13.62
C LYS A 40 15.93 -0.77 12.11
N ILE A 41 16.26 -1.82 11.35
CA ILE A 41 16.11 -1.85 9.88
C ILE A 41 14.63 -1.80 9.50
N CYS A 42 13.80 -2.64 10.11
CA CYS A 42 12.35 -2.62 9.86
C CYS A 42 11.70 -1.30 10.30
N ARG A 43 12.20 -0.66 11.37
CA ARG A 43 11.76 0.68 11.77
C ARG A 43 12.10 1.74 10.71
N LEU A 44 13.31 1.70 10.17
CA LEU A 44 13.74 2.60 9.08
C LEU A 44 12.92 2.37 7.81
N TYR A 45 12.70 1.11 7.43
CA TYR A 45 11.86 0.72 6.30
C TYR A 45 10.44 1.28 6.44
N SER A 46 9.81 1.07 7.61
CA SER A 46 8.46 1.59 7.88
C SER A 46 8.39 3.12 7.79
N ASN A 47 9.40 3.83 8.33
CA ASN A 47 9.50 5.28 8.22
C ASN A 47 9.66 5.74 6.75
N GLN A 48 10.49 5.04 5.97
CA GLN A 48 10.68 5.35 4.55
C GLN A 48 9.38 5.14 3.77
N ASN A 49 8.68 4.02 3.96
CA ASN A 49 7.40 3.75 3.29
C ASN A 49 6.33 4.79 3.64
N ASN A 50 6.24 5.20 4.90
CA ASN A 50 5.32 6.26 5.31
C ASN A 50 5.63 7.60 4.61
N ARG A 51 6.92 7.97 4.52
CA ARG A 51 7.36 9.18 3.81
C ARG A 51 7.04 9.11 2.33
N MET A 52 7.30 7.97 1.69
CA MET A 52 6.99 7.75 0.27
C MET A 52 5.48 7.84 0.02
N THR A 53 4.67 7.20 0.86
CA THR A 53 3.21 7.26 0.78
C THR A 53 2.70 8.69 0.88
N PHE A 54 3.21 9.49 1.81
CA PHE A 54 2.86 10.90 1.94
C PHE A 54 3.22 11.70 0.68
N LEU A 55 4.43 11.54 0.16
CA LEU A 55 4.88 12.22 -1.07
C LEU A 55 4.01 11.84 -2.28
N PHE A 56 3.66 10.55 -2.42
CA PHE A 56 2.78 10.10 -3.49
C PHE A 56 1.36 10.63 -3.34
N GLN A 57 0.83 10.73 -2.12
CA GLN A 57 -0.48 11.34 -1.88
C GLN A 57 -0.50 12.81 -2.30
N ILE A 58 0.55 13.58 -2.00
CA ILE A 58 0.68 14.97 -2.46
C ILE A 58 0.63 15.04 -3.99
N LYS A 59 1.43 14.22 -4.68
CA LYS A 59 1.44 14.20 -6.15
C LYS A 59 0.08 13.76 -6.72
N ALA A 60 -0.56 12.78 -6.09
CA ALA A 60 -1.87 12.29 -6.50
C ALA A 60 -2.96 13.35 -6.36
N ILE A 61 -2.88 14.27 -5.38
CA ILE A 61 -3.80 15.41 -5.27
C ILE A 61 -3.72 16.28 -6.53
N ASN A 62 -2.52 16.56 -7.02
CA ASN A 62 -2.34 17.33 -8.27
C ASN A 62 -2.88 16.56 -9.49
N CYS A 63 -2.70 15.23 -9.53
CA CYS A 63 -3.29 14.41 -10.60
C CYS A 63 -4.82 14.33 -10.55
N LYS A 64 -5.44 14.41 -9.37
CA LYS A 64 -6.90 14.37 -9.22
C LYS A 64 -7.60 15.64 -9.71
N GLN A 65 -6.89 16.77 -9.81
CA GLN A 65 -7.43 18.01 -10.37
C GLN A 65 -7.70 17.88 -11.87
N HIS A 66 -6.89 17.07 -12.57
CA HIS A 66 -7.10 16.75 -13.98
C HIS A 66 -7.71 15.36 -14.11
N LYS A 67 -9.03 15.31 -14.31
CA LYS A 67 -9.72 14.06 -14.63
C LYS A 67 -9.37 13.66 -16.07
N ASN A 68 -8.24 12.97 -16.24
CA ASN A 68 -7.89 12.31 -17.50
C ASN A 68 -8.81 11.08 -17.66
N CYS A 69 -10.08 11.34 -17.92
CA CYS A 69 -11.06 10.32 -18.25
C CYS A 69 -11.19 10.26 -19.76
N LEU A 70 -11.30 9.03 -20.28
CA LEU A 70 -11.79 8.81 -21.63
C LEU A 70 -13.16 9.49 -21.78
N SER A 71 -13.36 10.15 -22.92
CA SER A 71 -14.68 10.59 -23.35
C SER A 71 -15.62 9.38 -23.49
N GLN A 72 -16.92 9.64 -23.53
CA GLN A 72 -17.91 8.58 -23.67
C GLN A 72 -17.68 7.75 -24.96
N ALA A 73 -17.35 8.43 -26.06
CA ALA A 73 -17.01 7.79 -27.32
C ALA A 73 -15.76 6.89 -27.23
N GLU A 74 -14.72 7.35 -26.53
CA GLU A 74 -13.50 6.54 -26.32
C GLU A 74 -13.77 5.32 -25.43
N LYS A 75 -14.64 5.44 -24.41
CA LYS A 75 -15.06 4.31 -23.57
C LYS A 75 -15.83 3.27 -24.38
N GLU A 76 -16.76 3.71 -25.23
CA GLU A 76 -17.54 2.82 -26.09
C GLU A 76 -16.65 2.11 -27.11
N LYS A 77 -15.73 2.83 -27.74
CA LYS A 77 -14.73 2.26 -28.64
C LYS A 77 -13.88 1.20 -27.93
N LEU A 78 -13.37 1.51 -26.74
CA LEU A 78 -12.59 0.56 -25.94
C LEU A 78 -13.41 -0.69 -25.58
N ALA A 79 -14.68 -0.54 -25.18
CA ALA A 79 -15.56 -1.66 -24.87
C ALA A 79 -15.82 -2.56 -26.09
N ILE A 80 -15.92 -1.99 -27.28
CA ILE A 80 -16.05 -2.75 -28.54
C ILE A 80 -14.76 -3.53 -28.83
N GLU A 81 -13.59 -2.90 -28.71
CA GLU A 81 -12.31 -3.57 -28.95
C GLU A 81 -12.05 -4.70 -27.94
N LEU A 82 -12.37 -4.50 -26.65
CA LEU A 82 -12.23 -5.55 -25.63
C LEU A 82 -13.09 -6.78 -25.92
N LYS A 83 -14.27 -6.63 -26.54
CA LYS A 83 -15.11 -7.78 -26.96
C LYS A 83 -14.49 -8.58 -28.11
N LYS A 84 -13.62 -7.96 -28.92
CA LYS A 84 -12.91 -8.62 -30.02
C LYS A 84 -11.70 -9.41 -29.52
N VAL A 85 -11.10 -8.97 -28.41
CA VAL A 85 -10.06 -9.71 -27.70
C VAL A 85 -10.73 -10.84 -26.92
N LYS A 86 -10.92 -12.00 -27.56
CA LYS A 86 -11.28 -13.23 -26.84
C LYS A 86 -10.17 -13.56 -25.84
N VAL A 87 -10.47 -13.53 -24.55
CA VAL A 87 -9.68 -14.21 -23.50
C VAL A 87 -10.18 -15.64 -23.41
#